data_AF-A0A1G2W2A4-F1
#
_entry.id   AF-A0A1G2W2A4-F1
#
_cell.length_a   1.000
_cell.length_b   1.000
_cell.length_c   1.000
_cell.angle_alpha   90.00
_cell.angle_beta   90.00
_cell.angle_gamma   90.00
#
_symmetry.space_group_name_H-M   'P 1'
#
loop_
_entity.id
_entity.type
_entity.pdbx_description
1 polymer ?
#
loop_
_entity_poly.entity_id
_entity_poly.type
_entity_poly.pdbx_seq_one_letter_code
_entity_poly.pdbx_strand_id
1 'polypeptide(L)'
;MARPQQPDQYVFGFGPDGAVISVAEVERNGRLDPEKIEKDESYRLEAGLVVKTELDDGQSEWTVYADTDGDGRWVELAEGHGPLDLSLFTGAPPPEASLPVTQVLDDDAYVFHFDAAGQVAAVYEVERNGRLTQEDIDRDETWARVNGVVVKTELDDGQIEQTTYADLDGDGVWQSILLPQPASLWDGALTA
;
A
#
# COMPACT_ATOMS: atom_id res chain seq x y z
N MET A 1 10.45 -10.34 -23.75
CA MET A 1 9.43 -9.51 -23.10
C MET A 1 8.85 -10.35 -21.98
N ALA A 2 9.25 -10.10 -20.73
CA ALA A 2 8.59 -10.70 -19.58
C ALA A 2 7.19 -10.06 -19.49
N ARG A 3 6.15 -10.89 -19.32
CA ARG A 3 4.82 -10.37 -18.98
C ARG A 3 4.92 -9.83 -17.55
N PRO A 4 4.33 -8.66 -17.24
CA PRO A 4 4.24 -8.22 -15.85
C PRO A 4 3.59 -9.35 -15.04
N GLN A 5 4.21 -9.70 -13.92
CA GLN A 5 3.66 -10.68 -12.99
C GLN A 5 2.35 -10.07 -12.50
N GLN A 6 1.24 -10.79 -12.70
CA GLN A 6 0.00 -10.35 -12.05
C GLN A 6 0.25 -10.48 -10.55
N PRO A 7 -0.12 -9.46 -9.77
CA PRO A 7 -0.02 -9.50 -8.32
C PRO A 7 -0.85 -10.66 -7.79
N ASP A 8 -0.34 -11.30 -6.76
CA ASP A 8 -1.02 -12.41 -6.13
C ASP A 8 -2.33 -11.91 -5.51
N GLN A 9 -3.38 -12.72 -5.65
CA GLN A 9 -4.72 -12.40 -5.16
C GLN A 9 -5.05 -13.31 -4.00
N TYR A 10 -5.84 -12.82 -3.06
CA TYR A 10 -6.21 -13.53 -1.85
C TYR A 10 -7.72 -13.54 -1.63
N VAL A 11 -8.21 -14.57 -0.95
CA VAL A 11 -9.57 -14.65 -0.44
C VAL A 11 -9.54 -14.83 1.06
N PHE A 12 -10.18 -13.92 1.79
CA PHE A 12 -10.33 -13.99 3.23
C PHE A 12 -11.73 -14.47 3.62
N GLY A 13 -11.77 -15.41 4.57
CA GLY A 13 -13.00 -15.82 5.24
C GLY A 13 -13.15 -15.05 6.54
N PHE A 14 -14.35 -14.52 6.79
CA PHE A 14 -14.64 -13.71 7.97
C PHE A 14 -15.60 -14.43 8.92
N GLY A 15 -15.28 -14.36 10.21
CA GLY A 15 -16.15 -14.77 11.31
C GLY A 15 -17.26 -13.74 11.59
N PRO A 16 -18.17 -14.06 12.53
CA PRO A 16 -19.35 -13.23 12.84
C PRO A 16 -19.02 -11.82 13.39
N ASP A 17 -17.81 -11.65 13.92
CA ASP A 17 -17.25 -10.43 14.50
C ASP A 17 -16.29 -9.69 13.55
N GLY A 18 -16.16 -10.16 12.31
CA GLY A 18 -15.20 -9.62 11.34
C GLY A 18 -13.77 -10.12 11.53
N ALA A 19 -13.53 -11.05 12.46
CA ALA A 19 -12.24 -11.71 12.57
C ALA A 19 -11.97 -12.55 11.32
N VAL A 20 -10.75 -12.49 10.79
CA VAL A 20 -10.35 -13.36 9.68
C VAL A 20 -10.11 -14.76 10.23
N ILE A 21 -10.79 -15.76 9.66
CA ILE A 21 -10.77 -17.16 10.11
C ILE A 21 -10.15 -18.11 9.07
N SER A 22 -9.90 -17.62 7.86
CA SER A 22 -9.20 -18.35 6.80
C SER A 22 -8.62 -17.38 5.78
N VAL A 23 -7.50 -17.76 5.18
CA VAL A 23 -6.85 -17.10 4.04
C VAL A 23 -6.59 -18.15 2.96
N ALA A 24 -6.67 -17.75 1.70
CA ALA A 24 -6.27 -18.57 0.58
C ALA A 24 -5.70 -17.69 -0.54
N GLU A 25 -4.55 -18.06 -1.08
CA GLU A 25 -4.04 -17.49 -2.33
C GLU A 25 -4.91 -17.95 -3.50
N VAL A 26 -5.09 -17.10 -4.49
CA VAL A 26 -5.74 -17.43 -5.76
C VAL A 26 -4.66 -17.70 -6.79
N GLU A 27 -4.55 -18.96 -7.14
CA GLU A 27 -3.70 -19.43 -8.21
C GLU A 27 -4.10 -18.81 -9.57
N ARG A 28 -3.15 -18.78 -10.51
CA ARG A 28 -3.38 -18.26 -11.88
C ARG A 28 -4.54 -18.91 -12.64
N ASN A 29 -4.99 -20.09 -12.23
CA ASN A 29 -6.13 -20.80 -12.83
C ASN A 29 -7.46 -20.56 -12.06
N GLY A 30 -7.47 -19.67 -11.07
CA GLY A 30 -8.60 -19.35 -10.20
C GLY A 30 -8.82 -20.35 -9.05
N ARG A 31 -7.97 -21.36 -8.90
CA ARG A 31 -8.02 -22.29 -7.77
C ARG A 31 -7.61 -21.56 -6.50
N LEU A 32 -8.33 -21.82 -5.41
CA LEU A 32 -7.90 -21.38 -4.08
C LEU A 32 -6.85 -22.35 -3.54
N ASP A 33 -5.74 -21.81 -3.07
CA ASP A 33 -4.75 -22.52 -2.27
C ASP A 33 -4.85 -22.06 -0.82
N PRO A 34 -5.53 -22.83 0.04
CA PRO A 34 -5.74 -22.42 1.43
C PRO A 34 -4.40 -22.32 2.16
N GLU A 35 -4.17 -21.17 2.76
CA GLU A 35 -3.02 -20.94 3.61
C GLU A 35 -3.36 -21.23 5.07
N LYS A 36 -2.36 -21.68 5.80
CA LYS A 36 -2.50 -21.94 7.23
C LYS A 36 -2.07 -20.68 7.96
N ILE A 37 -2.98 -20.12 8.76
CA ILE A 37 -2.63 -19.06 9.71
C ILE A 37 -1.70 -19.66 10.76
N GLU A 38 -0.47 -19.17 10.81
CA GLU A 38 0.55 -19.58 11.78
C GLU A 38 0.21 -19.05 13.18
N LYS A 39 1.01 -19.42 14.20
CA LYS A 39 0.65 -19.13 15.60
C LYS A 39 0.98 -17.68 16.00
N ASP A 40 2.02 -17.15 15.40
CA ASP A 40 2.54 -15.79 15.47
C ASP A 40 1.86 -14.86 14.47
N GLU A 41 1.12 -15.39 13.52
CA GLU A 41 0.28 -14.62 12.61
C GLU A 41 -1.08 -14.29 13.22
N SER A 42 -1.53 -13.08 12.94
CA SER A 42 -2.89 -12.63 13.23
C SER A 42 -3.42 -11.80 12.06
N TYR A 43 -4.72 -11.89 11.84
CA TYR A 43 -5.38 -11.15 10.77
C TYR A 43 -6.59 -10.42 11.34
N ARG A 44 -6.79 -9.18 10.92
CA ARG A 44 -7.93 -8.37 11.35
C ARG A 44 -8.45 -7.50 10.21
N LEU A 45 -9.76 -7.39 10.12
CA LEU A 45 -10.41 -6.40 9.26
C LEU A 45 -10.50 -5.07 10.02
N GLU A 46 -9.79 -4.05 9.56
CA GLU A 46 -9.87 -2.69 10.12
C GLU A 46 -10.01 -1.68 8.99
N ALA A 47 -10.97 -0.76 9.13
CA ALA A 47 -11.20 0.33 8.18
C ALA A 47 -11.36 -0.12 6.71
N GLY A 48 -11.92 -1.31 6.50
CA GLY A 48 -12.13 -1.90 5.17
C GLY A 48 -10.92 -2.62 4.58
N LEU A 49 -9.82 -2.71 5.33
CA LEU A 49 -8.59 -3.38 4.94
C LEU A 49 -8.38 -4.63 5.78
N VAL A 50 -7.83 -5.69 5.19
CA VAL A 50 -7.32 -6.82 5.96
C VAL A 50 -5.87 -6.54 6.31
N VAL A 51 -5.53 -6.65 7.59
CA VAL A 51 -4.17 -6.46 8.10
C VAL A 51 -3.70 -7.79 8.66
N LYS A 52 -2.69 -8.38 8.02
CA LYS A 52 -1.85 -9.43 8.61
C LYS A 52 -0.86 -8.77 9.56
N THR A 53 -0.61 -9.39 10.70
CA THR A 53 0.52 -9.08 11.56
C THR A 53 1.19 -10.38 11.96
N GLU A 54 2.50 -10.45 11.79
CA GLU A 54 3.36 -11.56 12.18
C GLU A 54 4.41 -11.07 13.17
N LEU A 55 4.89 -11.94 14.05
CA LEU A 55 5.98 -11.61 14.97
C LEU A 55 7.20 -12.46 14.59
N ASP A 56 8.13 -11.87 13.83
CA ASP A 56 9.39 -12.51 13.47
C ASP A 56 10.56 -11.89 14.22
N ASP A 57 11.40 -12.72 14.82
CA ASP A 57 12.61 -12.33 15.57
C ASP A 57 12.49 -11.12 16.54
N GLY A 58 11.28 -10.90 17.07
CA GLY A 58 10.97 -9.82 18.02
C GLY A 58 10.58 -8.47 17.37
N GLN A 59 10.43 -8.44 16.05
CA GLN A 59 9.87 -7.34 15.28
C GLN A 59 8.49 -7.74 14.76
N SER A 60 7.52 -6.81 14.82
CA SER A 60 6.20 -7.05 14.24
C SER A 60 6.25 -6.76 12.75
N GLU A 61 5.92 -7.72 11.92
CA GLU A 61 5.72 -7.53 10.48
C GLU A 61 4.24 -7.32 10.23
N TRP A 62 3.89 -6.57 9.20
CA TRP A 62 2.53 -6.35 8.79
C TRP A 62 2.40 -6.41 7.27
N THR A 63 1.24 -6.88 6.81
CA THR A 63 0.84 -6.84 5.40
C THR A 63 -0.59 -6.32 5.32
N VAL A 64 -0.85 -5.37 4.43
CA VAL A 64 -2.16 -4.73 4.24
C VAL A 64 -2.74 -5.18 2.91
N TYR A 65 -3.99 -5.62 2.93
CA TYR A 65 -4.72 -6.05 1.75
C TYR A 65 -6.00 -5.23 1.55
N ALA A 66 -6.37 -5.01 0.29
CA ALA A 66 -7.61 -4.34 -0.09
C ALA A 66 -8.39 -5.10 -1.15
N ASP A 67 -9.72 -5.05 -1.02
CA ASP A 67 -10.69 -5.43 -2.05
C ASP A 67 -11.21 -4.14 -2.68
N THR A 68 -10.51 -3.66 -3.70
CA THR A 68 -10.72 -2.32 -4.27
C THR A 68 -11.94 -2.24 -5.19
N ASP A 69 -12.39 -3.37 -5.75
CA ASP A 69 -13.56 -3.46 -6.62
C ASP A 69 -14.79 -4.12 -5.96
N GLY A 70 -14.62 -4.67 -4.76
CA GLY A 70 -15.70 -5.28 -3.97
C GLY A 70 -16.09 -6.67 -4.47
N ASP A 71 -15.25 -7.33 -5.25
CA ASP A 71 -15.52 -8.66 -5.80
C ASP A 71 -15.14 -9.80 -4.84
N GLY A 72 -14.53 -9.47 -3.70
CA GLY A 72 -14.07 -10.41 -2.69
C GLY A 72 -12.68 -10.98 -2.95
N ARG A 73 -11.95 -10.47 -3.95
CA ARG A 73 -10.53 -10.74 -4.22
C ARG A 73 -9.69 -9.59 -3.69
N TRP A 74 -8.87 -9.94 -2.74
CA TRP A 74 -8.01 -9.00 -2.06
C TRP A 74 -6.65 -9.00 -2.72
N VAL A 75 -6.03 -7.84 -2.81
CA VAL A 75 -4.66 -7.71 -3.28
C VAL A 75 -3.83 -7.07 -2.18
N GLU A 76 -2.57 -7.46 -2.11
CA GLU A 76 -1.61 -6.79 -1.25
C GLU A 76 -1.41 -5.35 -1.71
N LEU A 77 -1.52 -4.42 -0.75
CA LEU A 77 -1.18 -3.03 -0.92
C LEU A 77 0.26 -2.78 -0.48
N ALA A 78 0.63 -3.24 0.71
CA ALA A 78 1.95 -2.98 1.26
C ALA A 78 2.28 -4.01 2.34
N GLU A 79 3.58 -4.21 2.53
CA GLU A 79 4.13 -4.90 3.70
C GLU A 79 5.21 -4.05 4.38
N GLY A 80 5.54 -4.39 5.62
CA GLY A 80 6.62 -3.74 6.37
C GLY A 80 6.77 -4.26 7.79
N HIS A 81 7.70 -3.67 8.56
CA HIS A 81 7.96 -4.01 9.97
C HIS A 81 7.79 -2.81 10.93
N GLY A 82 7.38 -3.05 12.17
CA GLY A 82 7.22 -2.01 13.19
C GLY A 82 5.83 -1.37 13.20
N PRO A 83 5.69 -0.10 13.61
CA PRO A 83 4.39 0.53 13.77
C PRO A 83 3.72 0.77 12.41
N LEU A 84 2.48 0.29 12.27
CA LEU A 84 1.62 0.52 11.11
C LEU A 84 0.71 1.72 11.31
N ASP A 85 0.77 2.70 10.41
CA ASP A 85 -0.22 3.78 10.29
C ASP A 85 -1.21 3.48 9.17
N LEU A 86 -2.37 2.93 9.53
CA LEU A 86 -3.42 2.58 8.57
C LEU A 86 -4.03 3.77 7.84
N SER A 87 -3.87 4.99 8.36
CA SER A 87 -4.49 6.17 7.76
C SER A 87 -3.99 6.47 6.34
N LEU A 88 -2.79 5.99 6.01
CA LEU A 88 -2.20 6.07 4.68
C LEU A 88 -2.99 5.29 3.63
N PHE A 89 -3.73 4.26 4.05
CA PHE A 89 -4.46 3.36 3.18
C PHE A 89 -5.98 3.61 3.20
N THR A 90 -6.51 4.23 4.25
CA THR A 90 -7.96 4.35 4.50
C THR A 90 -8.55 5.73 4.25
N GLY A 91 -7.73 6.72 3.87
CA GLY A 91 -8.19 8.08 3.60
C GLY A 91 -9.19 8.13 2.44
N ALA A 92 -10.23 8.96 2.53
CA ALA A 92 -11.00 9.30 1.33
C ALA A 92 -10.02 9.87 0.29
N PRO A 93 -10.19 9.58 -1.02
CA PRO A 93 -9.41 10.28 -2.02
C PRO A 93 -9.55 11.78 -1.72
N PRO A 94 -8.44 12.51 -1.57
CA PRO A 94 -8.52 13.95 -1.59
C PRO A 94 -9.36 14.33 -2.81
N PRO A 95 -10.34 15.25 -2.68
CA PRO A 95 -11.03 15.73 -3.87
C PRO A 95 -9.93 16.12 -4.89
N GLU A 96 -10.07 15.68 -6.15
CA GLU A 96 -9.09 15.73 -7.25
C GLU A 96 -8.49 17.14 -7.55
N ALA A 97 -8.74 18.14 -6.71
CA ALA A 97 -8.21 19.49 -6.80
C ALA A 97 -7.60 20.03 -5.49
N SER A 98 -7.51 19.25 -4.40
CA SER A 98 -7.02 19.76 -3.11
C SER A 98 -6.56 18.64 -2.15
N LEU A 99 -5.53 17.89 -2.51
CA LEU A 99 -4.62 17.46 -1.44
C LEU A 99 -4.07 18.73 -0.78
N PRO A 100 -4.12 18.90 0.54
CA PRO A 100 -3.21 19.82 1.21
C PRO A 100 -1.79 19.22 1.09
N VAL A 101 -1.23 19.20 -0.13
CA VAL A 101 0.20 18.95 -0.34
C VAL A 101 0.91 20.10 0.32
N THR A 102 1.40 19.84 1.53
CA THR A 102 2.09 20.85 2.33
C THR A 102 3.46 21.15 1.74
N GLN A 103 4.05 20.16 1.04
CA GLN A 103 5.36 20.27 0.42
C GLN A 103 5.57 19.15 -0.62
N VAL A 104 6.24 19.49 -1.74
CA VAL A 104 6.98 18.52 -2.56
C VAL A 104 8.32 18.26 -1.87
N LEU A 105 8.72 17.00 -1.71
CA LEU A 105 9.87 16.62 -0.88
C LEU A 105 11.20 16.64 -1.64
N ASP A 106 11.20 16.24 -2.92
CA ASP A 106 12.38 16.22 -3.79
C ASP A 106 12.12 16.87 -5.17
N ASP A 107 13.17 17.07 -5.97
CA ASP A 107 13.06 17.53 -7.37
C ASP A 107 12.92 16.39 -8.37
N ASP A 108 12.83 15.15 -7.89
CA ASP A 108 12.67 13.98 -8.72
C ASP A 108 11.21 13.84 -9.15
N ALA A 109 11.03 13.30 -10.34
CA ALA A 109 9.73 13.15 -10.96
C ALA A 109 9.62 11.71 -11.43
N TYR A 110 8.42 11.14 -11.31
CA TYR A 110 8.20 9.72 -11.57
C TYR A 110 7.03 9.51 -12.52
N VAL A 111 7.08 8.45 -13.31
CA VAL A 111 5.96 7.93 -14.09
C VAL A 111 5.67 6.52 -13.62
N PHE A 112 4.42 6.27 -13.22
CA PHE A 112 3.94 4.95 -12.82
C PHE A 112 3.13 4.31 -13.93
N HIS A 113 3.40 3.04 -14.20
CA HIS A 113 2.50 2.21 -15.01
C HIS A 113 1.67 1.33 -14.09
N PHE A 114 0.37 1.30 -14.32
CA PHE A 114 -0.56 0.46 -13.58
C PHE A 114 -1.03 -0.72 -14.42
N ASP A 115 -1.23 -1.87 -13.79
CA ASP A 115 -1.85 -3.03 -14.44
C ASP A 115 -3.38 -2.88 -14.55
N ALA A 116 -4.04 -3.94 -15.03
CA ALA A 116 -5.50 -3.96 -15.19
C ALA A 116 -6.27 -3.93 -13.85
N ALA A 117 -5.64 -4.30 -12.74
CA ALA A 117 -6.19 -4.22 -11.39
C ALA A 117 -5.89 -2.86 -10.72
N GLY A 118 -5.11 -1.99 -11.38
CA GLY A 118 -4.74 -0.67 -10.88
C GLY A 118 -3.50 -0.67 -9.99
N GLN A 119 -2.77 -1.78 -9.91
CA GLN A 119 -1.55 -1.92 -9.10
C GLN A 119 -0.32 -1.45 -9.87
N VAL A 120 0.70 -0.99 -9.14
CA VAL A 120 1.95 -0.50 -9.75
C VAL A 120 2.67 -1.68 -10.39
N ALA A 121 2.82 -1.62 -11.71
CA ALA A 121 3.48 -2.65 -12.53
C ALA A 121 4.89 -2.25 -12.96
N ALA A 122 5.19 -0.95 -12.95
CA ALA A 122 6.52 -0.41 -13.18
C ALA A 122 6.63 1.04 -12.67
N VAL A 123 7.83 1.39 -12.22
CA VAL A 123 8.22 2.73 -11.76
C VAL A 123 9.31 3.25 -12.68
N TYR A 124 9.21 4.51 -13.09
CA TYR A 124 10.23 5.18 -13.89
C TYR A 124 10.58 6.54 -13.30
N GLU A 125 11.86 6.81 -13.09
CA GLU A 125 12.34 8.17 -12.84
C GLU A 125 12.38 8.97 -14.14
N VAL A 126 11.93 10.23 -14.07
CA VAL A 126 11.99 11.22 -15.14
C VAL A 126 13.26 12.03 -14.99
N GLU A 127 14.23 11.69 -15.82
CA GLU A 127 15.51 12.39 -15.88
C GLU A 127 15.34 13.86 -16.25
N ARG A 128 16.30 14.72 -15.90
CA ARG A 128 16.28 16.16 -16.25
C ARG A 128 16.12 16.48 -17.74
N ASN A 129 16.40 15.52 -18.61
CA ASN A 129 16.24 15.64 -20.07
C ASN A 129 14.91 15.07 -20.60
N GLY A 130 14.01 14.65 -19.72
CA GLY A 130 12.70 14.06 -20.01
C GLY A 130 12.75 12.58 -20.40
N ARG A 131 13.90 11.91 -20.27
CA ARG A 131 14.01 10.46 -20.49
C ARG A 131 13.49 9.71 -19.28
N LEU A 132 12.81 8.59 -19.53
CA LEU A 132 12.43 7.65 -18.49
C LEU A 132 13.54 6.62 -18.26
N THR A 133 14.00 6.53 -17.02
CA THR A 133 14.84 5.43 -16.54
C THR A 133 13.96 4.53 -15.68
N GLN A 134 13.99 3.22 -15.94
CA GLN A 134 13.18 2.28 -15.16
C GLN A 134 13.88 2.01 -13.84
N GLU A 135 13.16 2.17 -12.73
CA GLU A 135 13.65 1.79 -11.42
C GLU A 135 13.54 0.27 -11.24
N ASP A 136 14.53 -0.31 -10.57
CA ASP A 136 14.45 -1.67 -10.05
C ASP A 136 13.62 -1.61 -8.76
N ILE A 137 12.61 -2.48 -8.65
CA ILE A 137 11.85 -2.63 -7.40
C ILE A 137 12.57 -3.69 -6.58
N ASP A 138 13.17 -3.27 -5.48
CA ASP A 138 13.91 -4.15 -4.60
C ASP A 138 12.97 -5.08 -3.81
N ARG A 139 13.51 -6.18 -3.28
CA ARG A 139 12.69 -7.23 -2.63
C ARG A 139 11.98 -6.71 -1.38
N ASP A 140 12.55 -5.71 -0.73
CA ASP A 140 12.12 -5.05 0.48
C ASP A 140 11.42 -3.71 0.20
N GLU A 141 10.99 -3.51 -1.05
CA GLU A 141 10.27 -2.33 -1.49
C GLU A 141 8.89 -2.71 -2.05
N THR A 142 7.85 -2.02 -1.60
CA THR A 142 6.49 -2.14 -2.15
C THR A 142 5.97 -0.81 -2.65
N TRP A 143 5.21 -0.85 -3.73
CA TRP A 143 4.58 0.33 -4.35
C TRP A 143 3.09 0.09 -4.53
N ALA A 144 2.26 0.84 -3.80
CA ALA A 144 0.82 0.75 -3.91
C ALA A 144 0.17 2.03 -4.39
N ARG A 145 -0.77 1.90 -5.33
CA ARG A 145 -1.68 2.97 -5.70
C ARG A 145 -2.91 2.92 -4.81
N VAL A 146 -3.09 3.92 -3.95
CA VAL A 146 -4.21 3.98 -3.00
C VAL A 146 -4.75 5.39 -2.97
N ASN A 147 -6.07 5.56 -3.05
CA ASN A 147 -6.73 6.87 -2.91
C ASN A 147 -6.21 7.97 -3.86
N GLY A 148 -5.76 7.59 -5.05
CA GLY A 148 -5.22 8.53 -6.04
C GLY A 148 -3.76 8.97 -5.80
N VAL A 149 -3.11 8.46 -4.75
CA VAL A 149 -1.65 8.59 -4.54
C VAL A 149 -0.94 7.27 -4.82
N VAL A 150 0.38 7.31 -4.95
CA VAL A 150 1.25 6.12 -4.89
C VAL A 150 2.07 6.18 -3.61
N VAL A 151 2.15 5.08 -2.87
CA VAL A 151 2.95 4.97 -1.65
C VAL A 151 4.04 3.94 -1.89
N LYS A 152 5.29 4.38 -1.79
CA LYS A 152 6.47 3.51 -1.65
C LYS A 152 6.64 3.18 -0.17
N THR A 153 6.86 1.92 0.16
CA THR A 153 7.31 1.45 1.47
C THR A 153 8.59 0.67 1.26
N GLU A 154 9.66 1.05 1.97
CA GLU A 154 10.99 0.43 1.88
C GLU A 154 11.51 0.09 3.29
N LEU A 155 12.29 -0.99 3.40
CA LEU A 155 13.02 -1.34 4.63
C LEU A 155 14.50 -0.94 4.47
N ASP A 156 14.89 0.24 4.97
CA ASP A 156 16.29 0.66 5.00
C ASP A 156 16.89 0.53 6.41
N ASP A 157 18.03 -0.14 6.54
CA ASP A 157 18.75 -0.36 7.80
C ASP A 157 17.86 -0.88 8.98
N GLY A 158 16.81 -1.65 8.66
CA GLY A 158 15.85 -2.18 9.63
C GLY A 158 14.80 -1.17 10.11
N GLN A 159 14.64 -0.06 9.40
CA GLN A 159 13.60 0.94 9.60
C GLN A 159 12.71 1.02 8.36
N ILE A 160 11.41 1.22 8.59
CA ILE A 160 10.50 1.55 7.49
C ILE A 160 10.74 2.99 7.07
N GLU A 161 10.89 3.17 5.77
CA GLU A 161 10.72 4.45 5.10
C GLU A 161 9.46 4.42 4.21
N GLN A 162 8.61 5.44 4.34
CA GLN A 162 7.44 5.59 3.48
C GLN A 162 7.50 6.92 2.74
N THR A 163 7.36 6.84 1.42
CA THR A 163 7.33 8.01 0.53
C THR A 163 6.02 8.00 -0.25
N THR A 164 5.28 9.11 -0.17
CA THR A 164 4.03 9.27 -0.92
C THR A 164 4.27 10.12 -2.16
N TYR A 165 3.67 9.73 -3.28
CA TYR A 165 3.75 10.43 -4.55
C TYR A 165 2.35 10.85 -5.02
N ALA A 166 2.26 12.04 -5.60
CA ALA A 166 1.02 12.55 -6.20
C ALA A 166 1.28 13.19 -7.57
N ASP A 167 0.32 12.97 -8.47
CA ASP A 167 0.18 13.70 -9.73
C ASP A 167 -0.71 14.92 -9.47
N LEU A 168 -0.07 16.09 -9.33
CA LEU A 168 -0.71 17.30 -8.82
C LEU A 168 -1.53 18.05 -9.86
N ASP A 169 -1.21 17.87 -11.15
CA ASP A 169 -1.86 18.56 -12.26
C ASP A 169 -2.54 17.61 -13.26
N GLY A 170 -2.45 16.31 -13.01
CA GLY A 170 -3.11 15.27 -13.80
C GLY A 170 -2.39 14.98 -15.12
N ASP A 171 -1.12 15.34 -15.25
CA ASP A 171 -0.33 15.15 -16.47
C ASP A 171 0.35 13.77 -16.55
N GLY A 172 0.25 12.97 -15.49
CA GLY A 172 0.85 11.65 -15.38
C GLY A 172 2.28 11.66 -14.83
N VAL A 173 2.81 12.81 -14.41
CA VAL A 173 4.09 12.97 -13.74
C VAL A 173 3.86 13.18 -12.24
N TRP A 174 4.48 12.31 -11.45
CA TRP A 174 4.27 12.22 -10.02
C TRP A 174 5.48 12.76 -9.28
N GLN A 175 5.25 13.43 -8.15
CA GLN A 175 6.31 13.93 -7.29
C GLN A 175 6.11 13.43 -5.87
N SER A 176 7.20 13.23 -5.13
CA SER A 176 7.10 12.89 -3.73
C SER A 176 6.53 14.08 -2.95
N ILE A 177 5.62 13.78 -2.03
CA ILE A 177 4.88 14.76 -1.25
C ILE A 177 4.86 14.37 0.21
N LEU A 178 4.78 15.39 1.06
CA LEU A 178 4.38 15.20 2.45
C LEU A 178 2.86 15.30 2.53
N LEU A 179 2.19 14.18 2.72
CA LEU A 179 0.81 14.20 3.22
C LEU A 179 0.82 14.80 4.63
N PRO A 180 -0.17 15.63 5.00
CA PRO A 180 -0.38 15.91 6.40
C PRO A 180 -0.69 14.58 7.06
N GLN A 181 0.17 14.16 8.00
CA GLN A 181 -0.22 13.11 8.94
C GLN A 181 -1.59 13.51 9.48
N PRO A 182 -2.56 12.58 9.60
CA PRO A 182 -3.76 12.92 10.35
C PRO A 182 -3.26 13.42 11.70
N ALA A 183 -3.65 14.65 12.06
CA ALA A 183 -3.39 15.16 13.39
C ALA A 183 -3.82 14.05 14.35
N SER A 184 -2.83 13.50 15.06
CA SER A 184 -3.04 12.45 16.05
C SER A 184 -4.31 12.80 16.81
N LEU A 185 -5.29 11.90 16.88
CA LEU A 185 -6.47 12.03 17.74
C LEU A 185 -6.09 11.91 19.23
N TRP A 186 -4.95 12.51 19.59
CA TRP A 186 -4.42 12.73 20.91
C TRP A 186 -4.33 14.23 21.21
N ASP A 187 -5.29 15.03 20.71
CA ASP A 187 -5.69 16.21 21.48
C ASP A 187 -6.61 15.73 22.61
N GLY A 188 -5.96 15.18 23.64
CA GLY A 188 -6.44 15.29 24.99
C GLY A 188 -6.49 16.78 25.37
N ALA A 189 -7.52 17.48 24.91
CA ALA A 189 -7.87 18.83 25.34
C ALA A 189 -9.36 18.87 25.74
N LEU A 190 -9.53 18.92 27.06
CA LEU A 190 -10.75 18.98 27.85
C LEU A 190 -11.75 20.08 27.43
N THR A 191 -13.05 19.78 27.51
CA THR A 191 -14.19 20.50 28.16
C THR A 191 -15.50 20.09 27.47
N ALA A 192 -16.56 19.64 28.15
CA ALA A 192 -17.17 20.14 29.39
C ALA A 192 -17.60 19.04 30.37
#